data_AF-A0A537HXD0-F1
#
_entry.id   AF-A0A537HXD0-F1
#
_cell.length_a   1.000
_cell.length_b   1.000
_cell.length_c   1.000
_cell.angle_alpha   90.00
_cell.angle_beta   90.00
_cell.angle_gamma   90.00
#
_symmetry.space_group_name_H-M   'P 1'
#
loop_
_entity.id
_entity.type
_entity.pdbx_description
1 polymer ?
#
loop_
_entity_poly.entity_id
_entity_poly.type
_entity_poly.pdbx_seq_one_letter_code
_entity_poly.pdbx_strand_id
1 'polypeptide(L)'
;MNEYPELDETWTVFTNFSANPNKFAKEFIPDLYLKPSVHKDVRENFKVIGKLLEHSYYVYKFYDVAVLKSLLTLEMALKVRYKNQFSDDWGKRSLKSLMALLKKANYFEVYNKDFLHRIREIRNMLAHPTQHTVSGPNGKIIIENVVDLINGLYESPALRLKRMNLTSKIINQLHRYKNGVKCTIGNTSYFAISAWPAFINNKSTPQEIHFYFHPTFSIPETSTNWLIPQTIHFIGRSIRFTAEGISMKNDSYETLLISEISDTGEKAAYDNWMNSYETYIYPKLGYSTTIDEKIVDTFSLHLKEFHKLN
;
A
#
# COMPACT_ATOMS: atom_id res chain seq x y z
N MET A 1 -30.00 -12.66 -33.66
CA MET A 1 -29.07 -11.63 -34.15
C MET A 1 -28.41 -11.10 -32.89
N ASN A 2 -27.24 -11.65 -32.51
CA ASN A 2 -26.58 -11.25 -31.28
C ASN A 2 -25.72 -10.05 -31.62
N GLU A 3 -26.27 -8.85 -31.43
CA GLU A 3 -25.45 -7.67 -31.27
C GLU A 3 -24.39 -8.00 -30.22
N TYR A 4 -23.12 -7.85 -30.58
CA TYR A 4 -22.08 -7.79 -29.56
C TYR A 4 -22.52 -6.70 -28.57
N PRO A 5 -22.49 -6.95 -27.26
CA PRO A 5 -22.90 -5.94 -26.32
C PRO A 5 -22.06 -4.68 -26.59
N GLU A 6 -22.73 -3.56 -26.81
CA GLU A 6 -22.06 -2.28 -26.98
C GLU A 6 -21.34 -1.91 -25.68
N LEU A 7 -20.33 -1.05 -25.80
CA LEU A 7 -19.65 -0.49 -24.64
C LEU A 7 -20.68 0.21 -23.74
N ASP A 8 -20.61 -0.03 -22.43
CA ASP A 8 -21.40 0.74 -21.47
C ASP A 8 -20.86 2.19 -21.44
N GLU A 9 -21.66 3.14 -21.94
CA GLU A 9 -21.29 4.55 -22.02
C GLU A 9 -20.92 5.16 -20.66
N THR A 10 -21.35 4.55 -19.55
CA THR A 10 -20.99 5.01 -18.20
C THR A 10 -19.48 5.08 -18.01
N TRP A 11 -18.69 4.25 -18.71
CA TRP A 11 -17.24 4.29 -18.62
C TRP A 11 -16.62 5.58 -19.18
N THR A 12 -17.30 6.25 -20.11
CA THR A 12 -16.78 7.44 -20.81
C THR A 12 -16.65 8.66 -19.88
N VAL A 13 -17.26 8.64 -18.70
CA VAL A 13 -17.14 9.71 -17.71
C VAL A 13 -15.76 9.75 -17.02
N PHE A 14 -14.97 8.68 -17.13
CA PHE A 14 -13.66 8.59 -16.48
C PHE A 14 -12.55 9.06 -17.41
N THR A 15 -11.71 9.99 -16.94
CA THR A 15 -10.64 10.62 -17.73
C THR A 15 -9.59 9.63 -18.27
N ASN A 16 -9.39 8.51 -17.57
CA ASN A 16 -8.42 7.49 -17.95
C ASN A 16 -9.04 6.36 -18.80
N PHE A 17 -10.32 6.49 -19.18
CA PHE A 17 -11.00 5.47 -19.93
C PHE A 17 -10.51 5.36 -21.38
N SER A 18 -10.49 4.14 -21.89
CA SER A 18 -10.23 3.84 -23.29
C SER A 18 -11.20 2.78 -23.80
N ALA A 19 -11.83 3.05 -24.93
CA ALA A 19 -12.66 2.08 -25.66
C ALA A 19 -11.86 0.92 -26.28
N ASN A 20 -10.55 0.84 -26.02
CA ASN A 20 -9.75 -0.33 -26.34
C ASN A 20 -9.82 -1.31 -25.15
N PRO A 21 -10.38 -2.52 -25.31
CA PRO A 21 -10.55 -3.48 -24.21
C PRO A 21 -9.24 -3.84 -23.48
N ASN A 22 -8.10 -3.89 -24.18
CA ASN A 22 -6.81 -4.17 -23.56
C ASN A 22 -6.33 -3.01 -22.68
N LYS A 23 -6.59 -1.77 -23.12
CA LYS A 23 -6.29 -0.58 -22.30
C LYS A 23 -7.25 -0.50 -21.11
N PHE A 24 -8.54 -0.76 -21.32
CA PHE A 24 -9.51 -0.87 -20.24
C PHE A 24 -9.06 -1.88 -19.16
N ALA A 25 -8.67 -3.09 -19.58
CA ALA A 25 -8.23 -4.12 -18.66
C ALA A 25 -7.03 -3.65 -17.82
N LYS A 26 -6.03 -3.01 -18.47
CA LYS A 26 -4.85 -2.49 -17.77
C LYS A 26 -5.20 -1.42 -16.72
N GLU A 27 -6.15 -0.54 -17.03
CA GLU A 27 -6.49 0.59 -16.17
C GLU A 27 -7.45 0.20 -15.04
N PHE A 28 -8.49 -0.59 -15.34
CA PHE A 28 -9.62 -0.82 -14.43
C PHE A 28 -9.66 -2.22 -13.80
N ILE A 29 -8.97 -3.21 -14.35
CA ILE A 29 -8.92 -4.56 -13.77
C ILE A 29 -7.70 -4.65 -12.85
N PRO A 30 -7.89 -4.91 -11.54
CA PRO A 30 -6.79 -5.09 -10.60
C PRO A 30 -6.00 -6.37 -10.84
N ASP A 31 -4.77 -6.45 -10.32
CA ASP A 31 -4.02 -7.70 -10.23
C ASP A 31 -4.72 -8.65 -9.25
N LEU A 32 -5.27 -9.76 -9.76
CA LEU A 32 -6.02 -10.76 -8.99
C LEU A 32 -5.15 -11.95 -8.55
N TYR A 33 -3.83 -11.80 -8.54
CA TYR A 33 -2.93 -12.87 -8.14
C TYR A 33 -3.23 -13.38 -6.72
N LEU A 34 -3.57 -14.67 -6.60
CA LEU A 34 -3.68 -15.38 -5.32
C LEU A 34 -2.64 -16.51 -5.27
N LYS A 35 -1.95 -16.64 -4.14
CA LYS A 35 -0.94 -17.68 -3.94
C LYS A 35 -1.53 -19.08 -4.17
N PRO A 36 -0.75 -20.05 -4.68
CA PRO A 36 -1.18 -21.45 -4.82
C PRO A 36 -1.59 -22.12 -3.50
N SER A 37 -1.17 -21.58 -2.36
CA SER A 37 -1.56 -22.07 -1.03
C SER A 37 -2.94 -21.58 -0.57
N VAL A 38 -3.49 -20.52 -1.18
CA VAL A 38 -4.83 -19.99 -0.85
C VAL A 38 -5.87 -21.06 -1.16
N HIS A 39 -6.84 -21.31 -0.28
CA HIS A 39 -7.84 -22.37 -0.48
C HIS A 39 -8.48 -22.35 -1.88
N LYS A 40 -8.64 -23.54 -2.49
CA LYS A 40 -9.20 -23.74 -3.84
C LYS A 40 -10.45 -22.89 -4.09
N ASP A 41 -11.44 -22.99 -3.20
CA ASP A 41 -12.73 -22.32 -3.40
C ASP A 41 -12.61 -20.79 -3.40
N VAL A 42 -11.64 -20.23 -2.66
CA VAL A 42 -11.34 -18.79 -2.68
C VAL A 42 -10.80 -18.41 -4.06
N ARG A 43 -9.85 -19.18 -4.60
CA ARG A 43 -9.29 -18.93 -5.93
C ARG A 43 -10.33 -19.06 -7.04
N GLU A 44 -11.21 -20.06 -6.98
CA GLU A 44 -12.30 -20.20 -7.96
C GLU A 44 -13.27 -19.02 -7.92
N ASN A 45 -13.59 -18.50 -6.73
CA ASN A 45 -14.39 -17.28 -6.62
C ASN A 45 -13.70 -16.07 -7.26
N PHE A 46 -12.37 -15.97 -7.17
CA PHE A 46 -11.61 -14.90 -7.81
C PHE A 46 -11.54 -15.01 -9.34
N LYS A 47 -11.60 -16.22 -9.91
CA LYS A 47 -11.79 -16.38 -11.36
C LYS A 47 -13.13 -15.80 -11.81
N VAL A 48 -14.20 -16.04 -11.05
CA VAL A 48 -15.53 -15.46 -11.34
C VAL A 48 -15.50 -13.94 -11.20
N ILE A 49 -14.84 -13.41 -10.16
CA ILE A 49 -14.63 -11.96 -9.98
C ILE A 49 -13.90 -11.36 -11.18
N GLY A 50 -12.84 -12.01 -11.67
CA GLY A 50 -12.14 -11.60 -12.89
C GLY A 50 -13.07 -11.52 -14.10
N LYS A 51 -13.94 -12.52 -14.29
CA LYS A 51 -14.94 -12.49 -15.37
C LYS A 51 -15.96 -11.37 -15.21
N LEU A 52 -16.42 -11.08 -13.99
CA LEU A 52 -17.30 -9.94 -13.75
C LEU A 52 -16.62 -8.62 -14.10
N LEU A 53 -15.34 -8.45 -13.78
CA LEU A 53 -14.56 -7.25 -14.11
C LEU A 53 -14.32 -7.12 -15.61
N GLU A 54 -13.98 -8.22 -16.31
CA GLU A 54 -13.85 -8.22 -17.77
C GLU A 54 -15.18 -7.81 -18.43
N HIS A 55 -16.29 -8.40 -18.01
CA HIS A 55 -17.60 -8.10 -18.58
C HIS A 55 -18.16 -6.76 -18.11
N SER A 56 -17.57 -6.15 -17.09
CA SER A 56 -17.97 -4.82 -16.65
C SER A 56 -17.75 -3.75 -17.72
N TYR A 57 -16.83 -4.00 -18.67
CA TYR A 57 -16.67 -3.20 -19.88
C TYR A 57 -18.01 -3.00 -20.62
N TYR A 58 -18.83 -4.04 -20.68
CA TYR A 58 -20.12 -4.05 -21.36
C TYR A 58 -21.30 -3.75 -20.44
N VAL A 59 -21.16 -4.01 -19.14
CA VAL A 59 -22.22 -3.79 -18.15
C VAL A 59 -21.55 -3.24 -16.89
N TYR A 60 -21.50 -1.92 -16.76
CA TYR A 60 -20.75 -1.22 -15.72
C TYR A 60 -21.05 -1.73 -14.31
N LYS A 61 -22.32 -2.05 -14.03
CA LYS A 61 -22.78 -2.60 -12.74
C LYS A 61 -22.11 -3.93 -12.34
N PHE A 62 -21.57 -4.71 -13.27
CA PHE A 62 -20.82 -5.92 -12.92
C PHE A 62 -19.55 -5.61 -12.12
N TYR A 63 -19.02 -4.38 -12.22
CA TYR A 63 -17.91 -3.94 -11.40
C TYR A 63 -18.29 -3.92 -9.90
N ASP A 64 -19.45 -3.36 -9.55
CA ASP A 64 -19.93 -3.35 -8.16
C ASP A 64 -20.23 -4.75 -7.64
N VAL A 65 -20.79 -5.62 -8.51
CA VAL A 65 -21.00 -7.04 -8.19
C VAL A 65 -19.66 -7.74 -7.91
N ALA A 66 -18.62 -7.43 -8.68
CA ALA A 66 -17.27 -7.95 -8.46
C ALA A 66 -16.70 -7.47 -7.11
N VAL A 67 -16.88 -6.19 -6.75
CA VAL A 67 -16.47 -5.64 -5.46
C VAL A 67 -17.19 -6.33 -4.30
N LEU A 68 -18.51 -6.45 -4.35
CA LEU A 68 -19.28 -7.16 -3.32
C LEU A 68 -18.82 -8.62 -3.20
N LYS A 69 -18.66 -9.31 -4.32
CA LYS A 69 -18.23 -10.71 -4.35
C LYS A 69 -16.81 -10.86 -3.78
N SER A 70 -15.89 -9.92 -4.01
CA SER A 70 -14.55 -9.97 -3.43
C SER A 70 -14.60 -9.85 -1.90
N LEU A 71 -15.40 -8.93 -1.35
CA LEU A 71 -15.58 -8.76 0.09
C LEU A 71 -16.23 -9.97 0.77
N LEU A 72 -17.21 -10.60 0.13
CA LEU A 72 -17.79 -11.86 0.61
C LEU A 72 -16.77 -13.01 0.55
N THR A 73 -15.93 -13.03 -0.49
CA THR A 73 -14.86 -14.02 -0.65
C THR A 73 -13.76 -13.83 0.39
N LEU A 74 -13.44 -12.59 0.79
CA LEU A 74 -12.57 -12.30 1.93
C LEU A 74 -13.10 -12.95 3.21
N GLU A 75 -14.38 -12.75 3.53
CA GLU A 75 -14.99 -13.35 4.70
C GLU A 75 -14.92 -14.88 4.68
N MET A 76 -15.15 -15.50 3.52
CA MET A 76 -14.96 -16.94 3.33
C MET A 76 -13.50 -17.35 3.59
N ALA A 77 -12.52 -16.64 3.04
CA ALA A 77 -11.10 -16.92 3.25
C ALA A 77 -10.70 -16.82 4.73
N LEU A 78 -11.22 -15.83 5.45
CA LEU A 78 -11.00 -15.66 6.89
C LEU A 78 -11.56 -16.84 7.69
N LYS A 79 -12.78 -17.29 7.38
CA LYS A 79 -13.41 -18.45 8.04
C LYS A 79 -12.64 -19.74 7.78
N VAL A 80 -12.22 -19.98 6.54
CA VAL A 80 -11.39 -21.13 6.18
C VAL A 80 -10.07 -21.10 6.95
N ARG A 81 -9.40 -19.95 7.00
CA ARG A 81 -8.14 -19.82 7.74
C ARG A 81 -8.32 -20.07 9.23
N TYR A 82 -9.39 -19.54 9.82
CA TYR A 82 -9.73 -19.78 11.22
C TYR A 82 -9.95 -21.27 11.51
N LYS A 83 -10.77 -21.94 10.71
CA LYS A 83 -11.03 -23.38 10.84
C LYS A 83 -9.75 -24.19 10.80
N ASN A 84 -8.87 -23.89 9.86
CA ASN A 84 -7.59 -24.58 9.71
C ASN A 84 -6.64 -24.37 10.91
N GLN A 85 -6.70 -23.21 11.58
CA GLN A 85 -5.79 -22.87 12.66
C GLN A 85 -6.29 -23.29 14.05
N PHE A 86 -7.61 -23.24 14.26
CA PHE A 86 -8.22 -23.46 15.58
C PHE A 86 -9.09 -24.72 15.64
N SER A 87 -9.21 -25.46 14.54
CA SER A 87 -10.04 -26.66 14.42
C SER A 87 -11.50 -26.45 14.85
N ASP A 88 -12.00 -25.22 14.68
CA ASP A 88 -13.32 -24.77 15.10
C ASP A 88 -14.03 -24.07 13.93
N ASP A 89 -15.33 -24.30 13.80
CA ASP A 89 -16.15 -23.66 12.78
C ASP A 89 -16.63 -22.30 13.28
N TRP A 90 -16.29 -21.22 12.56
CA TRP A 90 -16.66 -19.86 12.96
C TRP A 90 -18.18 -19.69 13.21
N GLY A 91 -19.02 -20.43 12.47
CA GLY A 91 -20.47 -20.40 12.64
C GLY A 91 -21.06 -19.00 12.42
N LYS A 92 -22.03 -18.62 13.28
CA LYS A 92 -22.77 -17.34 13.21
C LYS A 92 -22.11 -16.19 13.98
N ARG A 93 -20.84 -16.30 14.37
CA ARG A 93 -20.11 -15.25 15.11
C ARG A 93 -19.79 -14.04 14.23
N SER A 94 -19.62 -12.87 14.83
CA SER A 94 -19.43 -11.61 14.09
C SER A 94 -18.11 -11.56 13.30
N LEU A 95 -18.10 -10.98 12.10
CA LEU A 95 -16.88 -10.75 11.31
C LEU A 95 -15.86 -9.87 12.07
N LYS A 96 -16.33 -8.91 12.87
CA LYS A 96 -15.47 -8.06 13.72
C LYS A 96 -14.63 -8.90 14.68
N SER A 97 -15.26 -9.86 15.37
CA SER A 97 -14.58 -10.75 16.31
C SER A 97 -13.58 -11.67 15.59
N LEU A 98 -13.92 -12.16 14.39
CA LEU A 98 -13.02 -12.99 13.57
C LEU A 98 -11.74 -12.24 13.21
N MET A 99 -11.90 -11.01 12.69
CA MET A 99 -10.77 -10.16 12.32
C MET A 99 -9.92 -9.78 13.54
N ALA A 100 -10.54 -9.50 14.69
CA ALA A 100 -9.81 -9.20 15.92
C ALA A 100 -8.96 -10.39 16.40
N LEU A 101 -9.49 -11.61 16.33
CA LEU A 101 -8.75 -12.83 16.70
C LEU A 101 -7.58 -13.09 15.74
N LEU A 102 -7.82 -13.02 14.44
CA LEU A 102 -6.76 -13.20 13.43
C LEU A 102 -5.69 -12.11 13.52
N LYS A 103 -6.07 -10.87 13.85
CA LYS A 103 -5.13 -9.79 14.16
C LYS A 103 -4.26 -10.13 15.37
N LYS A 104 -4.87 -10.59 16.48
CA LYS A 104 -4.13 -11.01 17.69
C LYS A 104 -3.15 -12.15 17.41
N ALA A 105 -3.47 -13.02 16.45
CA ALA A 105 -2.62 -14.11 16.00
C ALA A 105 -1.62 -13.70 14.88
N ASN A 106 -1.44 -12.40 14.60
CA ASN A 106 -0.49 -11.88 13.60
C ASN A 106 -0.74 -12.36 12.16
N TYR A 107 -2.01 -12.57 11.78
CA TYR A 107 -2.38 -12.87 10.38
C TYR A 107 -2.57 -11.63 9.50
N PHE A 108 -2.56 -10.44 10.10
CA PHE A 108 -2.67 -9.19 9.36
C PHE A 108 -1.49 -8.28 9.67
N GLU A 109 -1.00 -7.62 8.63
CA GLU A 109 -0.08 -6.50 8.74
C GLU A 109 -0.88 -5.23 8.47
N VAL A 110 -1.35 -4.59 9.55
CA VAL A 110 -2.29 -3.47 9.46
C VAL A 110 -1.53 -2.19 9.80
N TYR A 111 -1.00 -1.52 8.78
CA TYR A 111 -0.29 -0.24 8.94
C TYR A 111 -1.25 0.88 9.31
N ASN A 112 -2.43 0.89 8.71
CA ASN A 112 -3.50 1.82 9.04
C ASN A 112 -4.49 1.14 10.00
N LYS A 113 -4.54 1.60 11.25
CA LYS A 113 -5.34 0.98 12.34
C LYS A 113 -6.82 0.81 11.98
N ASP A 114 -7.36 1.67 11.12
CA ASP A 114 -8.75 1.68 10.70
C ASP A 114 -9.01 0.90 9.42
N PHE A 115 -7.98 0.38 8.75
CA PHE A 115 -8.12 -0.33 7.48
C PHE A 115 -9.10 -1.52 7.58
N LEU A 116 -8.88 -2.40 8.56
CA LEU A 116 -9.78 -3.55 8.78
C LEU A 116 -11.20 -3.10 9.16
N HIS A 117 -11.33 -1.95 9.83
CA HIS A 117 -12.62 -1.37 10.17
C HIS A 117 -13.36 -0.91 8.91
N ARG A 118 -12.70 -0.12 8.05
CA ARG A 118 -13.25 0.39 6.80
C ARG A 118 -13.66 -0.73 5.84
N ILE A 119 -12.82 -1.76 5.67
CA ILE A 119 -13.16 -2.93 4.84
C ILE A 119 -14.45 -3.61 5.32
N ARG A 120 -14.62 -3.75 6.63
CA ARG A 120 -15.84 -4.32 7.23
C ARG A 120 -17.06 -3.41 7.01
N GLU A 121 -16.90 -2.10 7.14
CA GLU A 121 -17.98 -1.13 6.90
C GLU A 121 -18.44 -1.13 5.44
N ILE A 122 -17.49 -1.12 4.50
CA ILE A 122 -17.77 -1.22 3.07
C ILE A 122 -18.53 -2.52 2.78
N ARG A 123 -18.07 -3.66 3.33
CA ARG A 123 -18.80 -4.94 3.17
C ARG A 123 -20.22 -4.84 3.69
N ASN A 124 -20.40 -4.29 4.90
CA ASN A 124 -21.73 -4.18 5.50
C ASN A 124 -22.66 -3.27 4.68
N MET A 125 -22.15 -2.15 4.19
CA MET A 125 -22.89 -1.22 3.34
C MET A 125 -23.33 -1.89 2.03
N LEU A 126 -22.42 -2.57 1.33
CA LEU A 126 -22.73 -3.22 0.06
C LEU A 126 -23.61 -4.47 0.22
N ALA A 127 -23.51 -5.18 1.35
CA ALA A 127 -24.38 -6.34 1.64
C ALA A 127 -25.79 -5.94 2.09
N HIS A 128 -25.96 -4.72 2.61
CA HIS A 128 -27.24 -4.19 3.10
C HIS A 128 -27.47 -2.78 2.55
N PRO A 129 -27.67 -2.65 1.22
CA PRO A 129 -27.78 -1.34 0.58
C PRO A 129 -29.03 -0.62 1.07
N THR A 130 -28.86 0.53 1.71
CA THR A 130 -29.95 1.49 2.00
C THR A 130 -30.11 2.52 0.88
N GLN A 131 -29.13 2.59 -0.04
CA GLN A 131 -29.11 3.42 -1.24
C GLN A 131 -28.41 2.67 -2.38
N HIS A 132 -28.70 3.04 -3.64
CA HIS A 132 -27.97 2.53 -4.80
C HIS A 132 -26.62 3.25 -4.92
N THR A 133 -25.55 2.64 -4.39
CA THR A 133 -24.18 3.15 -4.56
C THR A 133 -23.48 2.43 -5.69
N VAL A 134 -22.97 3.19 -6.65
CA VAL A 134 -22.05 2.69 -7.68
C VAL A 134 -20.65 3.16 -7.32
N SER A 135 -19.76 2.22 -7.03
CA SER A 135 -18.39 2.50 -6.58
C SER A 135 -17.46 2.82 -7.76
N GLY A 136 -17.73 2.21 -8.92
CA GLY A 136 -16.95 2.41 -10.13
C GLY A 136 -15.48 2.04 -9.96
N PRO A 137 -14.56 2.73 -10.68
CA PRO A 137 -13.11 2.48 -10.64
C PRO A 137 -12.49 2.50 -9.24
N ASN A 138 -13.07 3.23 -8.28
CA ASN A 138 -12.60 3.23 -6.88
C ASN A 138 -12.72 1.84 -6.24
N GLY A 139 -13.59 0.96 -6.78
CA GLY A 139 -13.68 -0.44 -6.41
C GLY A 139 -12.41 -1.24 -6.68
N LYS A 140 -11.55 -0.81 -7.62
CA LYS A 140 -10.26 -1.44 -7.91
C LYS A 140 -9.41 -1.58 -6.66
N ILE A 141 -9.24 -0.47 -5.94
CA ILE A 141 -8.44 -0.40 -4.70
C ILE A 141 -9.03 -1.32 -3.63
N ILE A 142 -10.37 -1.44 -3.55
CA ILE A 142 -11.02 -2.36 -2.60
C ILE A 142 -10.67 -3.81 -2.94
N ILE A 143 -10.74 -4.19 -4.21
CA ILE A 143 -10.45 -5.57 -4.64
C ILE A 143 -8.97 -5.90 -4.43
N GLU A 144 -8.04 -4.99 -4.75
CA GLU A 144 -6.60 -5.18 -4.50
C GLU A 144 -6.32 -5.39 -3.01
N ASN A 145 -6.89 -4.54 -2.16
CA ASN A 145 -6.80 -4.68 -0.71
C ASN A 145 -7.34 -6.02 -0.20
N VAL A 146 -8.42 -6.53 -0.80
CA VAL A 146 -8.93 -7.87 -0.49
C VAL A 146 -7.93 -8.96 -0.89
N VAL A 147 -7.37 -8.87 -2.10
CA VAL A 147 -6.38 -9.84 -2.61
C VAL A 147 -5.16 -9.90 -1.68
N ASP A 148 -4.63 -8.73 -1.30
CA ASP A 148 -3.49 -8.61 -0.40
C ASP A 148 -3.80 -9.18 0.99
N LEU A 149 -4.98 -8.88 1.54
CA LEU A 149 -5.43 -9.47 2.81
C LEU A 149 -5.49 -11.00 2.72
N ILE A 150 -6.09 -11.55 1.66
CA ILE A 150 -6.19 -13.00 1.48
C ILE A 150 -4.80 -13.63 1.35
N ASN A 151 -3.91 -13.09 0.54
CA ASN A 151 -2.54 -13.58 0.40
C ASN A 151 -1.73 -13.49 1.70
N GLY A 152 -1.99 -12.44 2.50
CA GLY A 152 -1.43 -12.24 3.83
C GLY A 152 -1.80 -13.34 4.82
N LEU A 153 -3.04 -13.88 4.76
CA LEU A 153 -3.48 -14.97 5.65
C LEU A 153 -2.61 -16.22 5.55
N TYR A 154 -1.99 -16.47 4.39
CA TYR A 154 -1.17 -17.64 4.11
C TYR A 154 0.34 -17.40 4.26
N GLU A 155 0.74 -16.21 4.72
CA GLU A 155 2.13 -15.97 5.12
C GLU A 155 2.39 -16.49 6.54
N SER A 156 3.67 -16.76 6.85
CA SER A 156 4.13 -17.08 8.20
C SER A 156 3.93 -15.90 9.17
N PRO A 157 3.17 -16.09 10.27
CA PRO A 157 3.01 -15.05 11.31
C PRO A 157 4.35 -14.64 11.95
N ALA A 158 5.32 -15.57 12.04
CA ALA A 158 6.63 -15.28 12.61
C ALA A 158 7.46 -14.35 11.69
N LEU A 159 7.41 -14.55 10.37
CA LEU A 159 8.06 -13.64 9.41
C LEU A 159 7.41 -12.26 9.48
N ARG A 160 6.09 -12.19 9.50
CA ARG A 160 5.37 -10.93 9.66
C ARG A 160 5.77 -10.19 10.93
N LEU A 161 5.79 -10.88 12.07
CA LEU A 161 6.16 -10.25 13.34
C LEU A 161 7.60 -9.70 13.31
N LYS A 162 8.55 -10.44 12.72
CA LYS A 162 9.94 -9.96 12.54
C LYS A 162 9.99 -8.68 11.69
N ARG A 163 9.23 -8.65 10.59
CA ARG A 163 9.11 -7.50 9.71
C ARG A 163 8.52 -6.29 10.43
N MET A 164 7.36 -6.46 11.07
CA MET A 164 6.69 -5.41 11.85
C MET A 164 7.62 -4.82 12.91
N ASN A 165 8.34 -5.66 13.67
CA ASN A 165 9.27 -5.21 14.69
C ASN A 165 10.42 -4.37 14.10
N LEU A 166 10.99 -4.80 12.98
CA LEU A 166 12.06 -4.05 12.32
C LEU A 166 11.55 -2.72 11.75
N THR A 167 10.38 -2.73 11.09
CA THR A 167 9.71 -1.52 10.61
C THR A 167 9.45 -0.53 11.76
N SER A 168 8.87 -0.99 12.87
CA SER A 168 8.64 -0.16 14.05
C SER A 168 9.94 0.39 14.64
N LYS A 169 11.01 -0.39 14.65
CA LYS A 169 12.32 0.07 15.13
C LYS A 169 12.87 1.20 14.27
N ILE A 170 12.77 1.09 12.94
CA ILE A 170 13.17 2.16 12.00
C ILE A 170 12.31 3.40 12.23
N ILE A 171 10.98 3.26 12.21
CA ILE A 171 10.05 4.40 12.39
C ILE A 171 10.28 5.11 13.73
N ASN A 172 10.43 4.36 14.82
CA ASN A 172 10.69 4.94 16.14
C ASN A 172 12.01 5.71 16.18
N GLN A 173 13.03 5.26 15.46
CA GLN A 173 14.29 5.98 15.35
C GLN A 173 14.14 7.26 14.52
N LEU A 174 13.41 7.22 13.40
CA LEU A 174 13.11 8.41 12.60
C LEU A 174 12.33 9.46 13.41
N HIS A 175 11.33 9.04 14.20
CA HIS A 175 10.56 9.94 15.07
C HIS A 175 11.39 10.61 16.19
N ARG A 176 12.58 10.07 16.50
CA ARG A 176 13.49 10.67 17.47
C ARG A 176 14.31 11.81 16.88
N TYR A 177 14.47 11.87 15.56
CA TYR A 177 15.20 12.94 14.88
C TYR A 177 14.35 14.21 14.82
N LYS A 178 14.43 15.01 15.89
CA LYS A 178 13.62 16.24 16.07
C LYS A 178 14.10 17.36 15.15
N ASN A 179 15.38 17.36 14.82
CA ASN A 179 15.96 18.38 13.97
C ASN A 179 15.77 18.12 12.47
N GLY A 180 14.99 17.11 12.09
CA GLY A 180 14.85 16.67 10.72
C GLY A 180 15.81 15.54 10.37
N VAL A 181 15.66 15.00 9.16
CA VAL A 181 16.36 13.80 8.72
C VAL A 181 17.37 14.15 7.64
N LYS A 182 18.61 13.72 7.83
CA LYS A 182 19.69 13.76 6.84
C LYS A 182 19.95 12.36 6.31
N CYS A 183 19.86 12.19 4.99
CA CYS A 183 20.19 10.98 4.27
C CYS A 183 21.49 11.19 3.49
N THR A 184 22.52 10.37 3.72
CA THR A 184 23.80 10.44 3.03
C THR A 184 24.03 9.15 2.24
N ILE A 185 24.30 9.30 0.94
CA ILE A 185 24.63 8.20 0.02
C ILE A 185 25.96 8.56 -0.65
N GLY A 186 27.01 7.78 -0.39
CA GLY A 186 28.37 8.11 -0.82
C GLY A 186 28.80 9.47 -0.25
N ASN A 187 29.18 10.40 -1.13
CA ASN A 187 29.59 11.77 -0.76
C ASN A 187 28.44 12.78 -0.82
N THR A 188 27.23 12.35 -1.17
CA THR A 188 26.08 13.23 -1.34
C THR A 188 25.19 13.17 -0.12
N SER A 189 24.85 14.34 0.44
CA SER A 189 23.91 14.46 1.55
C SER A 189 22.64 15.16 1.10
N TYR A 190 21.51 14.66 1.59
CA TYR A 190 20.17 15.17 1.34
C TYR A 190 19.49 15.47 2.67
N PHE A 191 18.83 16.61 2.78
CA PHE A 191 17.82 16.80 3.81
C PHE A 191 16.50 16.25 3.29
N ALA A 192 15.82 15.46 4.10
CA ALA A 192 14.59 14.79 3.69
C ALA A 192 13.37 15.54 4.25
N ILE A 193 12.43 15.90 3.36
CA ILE A 193 11.09 16.34 3.76
C ILE A 193 10.37 15.19 4.48
N SER A 194 10.55 13.98 3.96
CA SER A 194 10.00 12.75 4.52
C SER A 194 10.93 11.57 4.23
N ALA A 195 10.96 10.61 5.14
CA ALA A 195 11.73 9.38 5.02
C ALA A 195 10.96 8.23 5.68
N TRP A 196 10.86 7.08 5.03
CA TRP A 196 10.10 5.95 5.56
C TRP A 196 10.62 4.60 5.05
N PRO A 197 10.56 3.54 5.89
CA PRO A 197 10.73 2.16 5.44
C PRO A 197 9.45 1.69 4.72
N ALA A 198 9.41 1.77 3.40
CA ALA A 198 8.25 1.38 2.61
C ALA A 198 7.91 -0.10 2.76
N PHE A 199 8.90 -1.00 2.70
CA PHE A 199 8.66 -2.44 2.88
C PHE A 199 9.93 -3.17 3.29
N ILE A 200 9.78 -4.33 3.94
CA ILE A 200 10.91 -5.22 4.25
C ILE A 200 10.59 -6.60 3.71
N ASN A 201 11.27 -7.02 2.64
CA ASN A 201 11.17 -8.38 2.17
C ASN A 201 12.11 -9.26 3.01
N ASN A 202 11.54 -9.97 3.97
CA ASN A 202 12.27 -10.92 4.82
C ASN A 202 12.05 -12.39 4.43
N LYS A 203 11.61 -12.63 3.18
CA LYS A 203 11.71 -13.93 2.51
C LYS A 203 13.00 -14.05 1.71
N SER A 204 13.55 -12.93 1.22
CA SER A 204 14.85 -12.91 0.55
C SER A 204 16.00 -13.11 1.53
N THR A 205 17.10 -13.66 1.02
CA THR A 205 18.37 -13.84 1.75
C THR A 205 19.51 -13.30 0.89
N PRO A 206 20.17 -12.19 1.27
CA PRO A 206 19.86 -11.34 2.43
C PRO A 206 18.51 -10.62 2.27
N GLN A 207 17.87 -10.30 3.41
CA GLN A 207 16.59 -9.57 3.43
C GLN A 207 16.71 -8.23 2.70
N GLU A 208 15.65 -7.77 2.04
CA GLU A 208 15.61 -6.46 1.39
C GLU A 208 14.84 -5.46 2.24
N ILE A 209 15.38 -4.26 2.35
CA ILE A 209 14.78 -3.13 3.06
C ILE A 209 14.57 -2.03 2.03
N HIS A 210 13.32 -1.85 1.60
CA HIS A 210 12.93 -0.82 0.67
C HIS A 210 12.71 0.47 1.46
N PHE A 211 13.68 1.37 1.40
CA PHE A 211 13.64 2.65 2.08
C PHE A 211 13.46 3.78 1.07
N TYR A 212 12.55 4.69 1.37
CA TYR A 212 12.26 5.84 0.52
C TYR A 212 12.47 7.13 1.31
N PHE A 213 12.94 8.15 0.62
CA PHE A 213 12.93 9.51 1.15
C PHE A 213 12.74 10.54 0.04
N HIS A 214 12.10 11.63 0.39
CA HIS A 214 11.89 12.75 -0.52
C HIS A 214 12.83 13.89 -0.14
N PRO A 215 13.82 14.23 -0.99
CA PRO A 215 14.79 15.26 -0.67
C PRO A 215 14.16 16.66 -0.76
N THR A 216 14.73 17.63 -0.04
CA THR A 216 14.44 19.05 -0.26
C THR A 216 14.89 19.50 -1.65
N PHE A 217 14.39 20.65 -2.09
CA PHE A 217 14.68 21.19 -3.42
C PHE A 217 14.65 22.71 -3.44
N SER A 218 15.29 23.34 -4.43
CA SER A 218 15.28 24.80 -4.52
C SER A 218 13.87 25.33 -4.76
N ILE A 219 13.41 26.23 -3.89
CA ILE A 219 12.13 26.94 -4.03
C ILE A 219 12.42 28.28 -4.74
N PRO A 220 12.02 28.47 -6.02
CA PRO A 220 12.22 29.73 -6.71
C PRO A 220 11.31 30.84 -6.15
N GLU A 221 11.85 32.04 -5.97
CA GLU A 221 11.14 33.18 -5.37
C GLU A 221 9.96 33.69 -6.23
N THR A 222 10.04 33.55 -7.56
CA THR A 222 9.14 34.22 -8.51
C THR A 222 8.37 33.28 -9.44
N SER A 223 8.58 31.96 -9.35
CA SER A 223 7.98 30.98 -10.26
C SER A 223 7.08 29.98 -9.53
N THR A 224 5.95 29.63 -10.14
CA THR A 224 5.08 28.52 -9.71
C THR A 224 5.49 27.19 -10.33
N ASN A 225 6.46 27.17 -11.24
CA ASN A 225 6.99 25.94 -11.84
C ASN A 225 8.13 25.40 -10.97
N TRP A 226 7.77 24.57 -9.99
CA TRP A 226 8.73 23.91 -9.10
C TRP A 226 9.17 22.58 -9.69
N LEU A 227 10.48 22.35 -9.73
CA LEU A 227 11.04 21.04 -10.03
C LEU A 227 11.08 20.23 -8.74
N ILE A 228 9.97 19.56 -8.44
CA ILE A 228 9.89 18.63 -7.31
C ILE A 228 10.76 17.41 -7.64
N PRO A 229 11.77 17.11 -6.82
CA PRO A 229 12.67 15.99 -7.08
C PRO A 229 11.90 14.69 -6.97
N GLN A 230 12.36 13.66 -7.69
CA GLN A 230 11.80 12.34 -7.52
C GLN A 230 12.14 11.81 -6.12
N THR A 231 11.21 11.06 -5.53
CA THR A 231 11.49 10.31 -4.31
C THR A 231 12.63 9.32 -4.58
N ILE A 232 13.64 9.33 -3.72
CA ILE A 232 14.79 8.42 -3.81
C ILE A 232 14.40 7.10 -3.17
N HIS A 233 14.65 6.00 -3.89
CA HIS A 233 14.46 4.62 -3.43
C HIS A 233 15.82 3.96 -3.22
N PHE A 234 16.09 3.52 -1.99
CA PHE A 234 17.27 2.75 -1.64
C PHE A 234 16.87 1.34 -1.19
N ILE A 235 17.58 0.32 -1.69
CA ILE A 235 17.36 -1.09 -1.31
C ILE A 235 18.54 -1.54 -0.45
N GLY A 236 18.30 -1.64 0.87
CA GLY A 236 19.28 -2.16 1.81
C GLY A 236 19.21 -3.68 1.94
N ARG A 237 20.37 -4.35 1.99
CA ARG A 237 20.55 -5.78 2.31
C ARG A 237 20.93 -6.04 3.76
N SER A 238 21.47 -5.02 4.41
CA SER A 238 21.79 -5.05 5.83
C SER A 238 21.42 -3.72 6.46
N ILE A 239 21.15 -3.76 7.77
CA ILE A 239 20.82 -2.59 8.57
C ILE A 239 21.55 -2.66 9.91
N ARG A 240 22.13 -1.53 10.32
CA ARG A 240 22.74 -1.33 11.63
C ARG A 240 22.21 -0.06 12.26
N PHE A 241 21.95 -0.12 13.56
CA PHE A 241 21.62 1.05 14.36
C PHE A 241 22.90 1.42 15.11
N THR A 242 23.43 2.62 14.83
CA THR A 242 24.67 3.14 15.41
C THR A 242 24.36 4.38 16.26
N ALA A 243 25.38 4.95 16.89
CA ALA A 243 25.24 6.24 17.57
C ALA A 243 24.92 7.39 16.59
N GLU A 244 25.42 7.30 15.35
CA GLU A 244 25.24 8.30 14.30
C GLU A 244 23.87 8.20 13.60
N GLY A 245 23.23 7.03 13.65
CA GLY A 245 21.89 6.83 13.11
C GLY A 245 21.63 5.43 12.59
N ILE A 246 20.93 5.32 11.46
CA ILE A 246 20.62 4.07 10.78
C ILE A 246 21.53 3.95 9.57
N SER A 247 22.34 2.89 9.51
CA SER A 247 23.17 2.58 8.35
C SER A 247 22.58 1.39 7.61
N MET A 248 22.34 1.54 6.30
CA MET A 248 21.92 0.47 5.40
C MET A 248 22.96 0.29 4.29
N LYS A 249 23.25 -0.96 3.90
CA LYS A 249 24.15 -1.25 2.76
C LYS A 249 23.42 -2.02 1.67
N ASN A 250 23.61 -1.65 0.41
CA ASN A 250 23.06 -2.38 -0.74
C ASN A 250 24.03 -3.47 -1.25
N ASP A 251 23.67 -4.14 -2.35
CA ASP A 251 24.48 -5.20 -2.99
C ASP A 251 25.85 -4.69 -3.50
N SER A 252 25.92 -3.41 -3.86
CA SER A 252 27.14 -2.74 -4.34
C SER A 252 28.03 -2.21 -3.21
N TYR A 253 27.72 -2.56 -1.95
CA TYR A 253 28.37 -2.04 -0.73
C TYR A 253 28.26 -0.52 -0.53
N GLU A 254 27.45 0.16 -1.33
CA GLU A 254 27.10 1.56 -1.11
C GLU A 254 26.27 1.65 0.17
N THR A 255 26.54 2.69 0.96
CA THR A 255 25.93 2.89 2.27
C THR A 255 24.99 4.09 2.22
N LEU A 256 23.74 3.86 2.63
CA LEU A 256 22.82 4.91 3.03
C LEU A 256 22.94 5.10 4.55
N LEU A 257 23.36 6.28 4.98
CA LEU A 257 23.33 6.71 6.37
C LEU A 257 22.13 7.65 6.58
N ILE A 258 21.27 7.32 7.54
CA ILE A 258 20.09 8.09 7.90
C ILE A 258 20.28 8.59 9.34
N SER A 259 20.45 9.89 9.48
CA SER A 259 20.83 10.55 10.72
C SER A 259 19.95 11.76 10.99
N GLU A 260 20.04 12.30 12.20
CA GLU A 260 19.48 13.61 12.52
C GLU A 260 20.36 14.72 11.94
N ILE A 261 19.77 15.85 11.55
CA ILE A 261 20.54 17.04 11.18
C ILE A 261 21.21 17.58 12.45
N SER A 262 22.52 17.35 12.59
CA SER A 262 23.31 17.70 13.78
C SER A 262 24.04 19.04 13.66
N ASP A 263 24.39 19.47 12.44
CA ASP A 263 25.06 20.74 12.22
C ASP A 263 24.06 21.90 12.35
N THR A 264 24.44 22.94 13.10
CA THR A 264 23.55 24.06 13.41
C THR A 264 23.28 24.95 12.19
N GLY A 265 24.24 25.08 11.28
CA GLY A 265 24.07 25.81 10.02
C GLY A 265 23.16 25.06 9.05
N GLU A 266 23.38 23.75 8.89
CA GLU A 266 22.50 22.87 8.11
C GLU A 266 21.07 22.88 8.65
N LYS A 267 20.90 22.83 9.98
CA LYS A 267 19.59 22.92 10.62
C LYS A 267 18.89 24.23 10.34
N ALA A 268 19.58 25.36 10.49
CA ALA A 268 19.01 26.67 10.19
C ALA A 268 18.57 26.78 8.71
N ALA A 269 19.37 26.26 7.79
CA ALA A 269 19.03 26.21 6.37
C ALA A 269 17.80 25.32 6.11
N TYR A 270 17.73 24.15 6.74
CA TYR A 270 16.59 23.24 6.64
C TYR A 270 15.30 23.85 7.21
N ASP A 271 15.37 24.53 8.36
CA ASP A 271 14.21 25.19 8.97
C ASP A 271 13.66 26.32 8.11
N ASN A 272 14.56 27.16 7.57
CA ASN A 272 14.17 28.21 6.63
C ASN A 272 13.46 27.61 5.41
N TRP A 273 14.00 26.51 4.89
CA TRP A 273 13.39 25.79 3.78
C TRP A 273 12.01 25.22 4.14
N MET A 274 11.87 24.57 5.29
CA MET A 274 10.60 24.00 5.76
C MET A 274 9.54 25.08 5.91
N ASN A 275 9.90 26.24 6.48
CA ASN A 275 8.99 27.37 6.61
C ASN A 275 8.53 27.88 5.23
N SER A 276 9.43 27.99 4.25
CA SER A 276 9.05 28.34 2.87
C SER A 276 8.15 27.28 2.23
N TYR A 277 8.44 26.00 2.46
CA TYR A 277 7.62 24.90 1.95
C TYR A 277 6.20 24.95 2.52
N GLU A 278 6.05 25.06 3.83
CA GLU A 278 4.75 25.09 4.51
C GLU A 278 3.92 26.33 4.18
N THR A 279 4.56 27.49 4.05
CA THR A 279 3.86 28.76 3.80
C THR A 279 3.52 29.00 2.33
N TYR A 280 4.34 28.53 1.40
CA TYR A 280 4.22 28.87 -0.02
C TYR A 280 3.86 27.68 -0.92
N ILE A 281 4.48 26.52 -0.68
CA ILE A 281 4.37 25.35 -1.57
C ILE A 281 3.17 24.48 -1.18
N TYR A 282 3.11 24.07 0.09
CA TYR A 282 2.10 23.15 0.60
C TYR A 282 0.66 23.61 0.32
N PRO A 283 0.28 24.89 0.51
CA PRO A 283 -1.09 25.35 0.23
C PRO A 283 -1.47 25.29 -1.26
N LYS A 284 -0.48 25.35 -2.15
CA LYS A 284 -0.67 25.38 -3.61
C LYS A 284 -0.62 24.00 -4.25
N LEU A 285 0.01 23.02 -3.61
CA LEU A 285 0.09 21.64 -4.11
C LEU A 285 -1.23 20.85 -3.97
N GLY A 286 -2.18 21.37 -3.17
CA GLY A 286 -3.47 20.72 -2.93
C GLY A 286 -3.34 19.39 -2.16
N TYR A 287 -4.47 18.89 -1.67
CA TYR A 287 -4.52 17.66 -0.85
C TYR A 287 -4.04 16.39 -1.59
N SER A 288 -3.99 16.36 -2.92
CA SER A 288 -3.76 15.15 -3.73
C SER A 288 -2.29 14.80 -3.99
N THR A 289 -1.35 15.42 -3.27
CA THR A 289 0.09 15.14 -3.37
C THR A 289 0.75 14.96 -2.01
N THR A 290 -0.05 14.62 -0.98
CA THR A 290 0.46 14.48 0.38
C THR A 290 1.42 13.30 0.48
N ILE A 291 2.44 13.47 1.31
CA ILE A 291 3.47 12.47 1.61
C ILE A 291 2.86 11.14 2.09
N ASP A 292 1.73 11.21 2.79
CA ASP A 292 1.02 10.06 3.34
C ASP A 292 0.45 9.13 2.27
N GLU A 293 -0.07 9.66 1.16
CA GLU A 293 -0.55 8.85 0.03
C GLU A 293 0.60 8.05 -0.61
N LYS A 294 1.77 8.69 -0.78
CA LYS A 294 2.97 8.03 -1.32
C LYS A 294 3.52 6.91 -0.43
N ILE A 295 3.37 7.03 0.89
CA ILE A 295 3.77 5.97 1.84
C ILE A 295 2.90 4.72 1.63
N VAL A 296 1.58 4.89 1.52
CA VAL A 296 0.63 3.78 1.33
C VAL A 296 0.82 3.11 -0.05
N ASP A 297 1.06 3.91 -1.09
CA ASP A 297 1.29 3.41 -2.44
C ASP A 297 2.57 2.57 -2.54
N THR A 298 3.67 3.05 -1.96
CA THR A 298 4.95 2.34 -2.00
C THR A 298 4.93 1.05 -1.18
N PHE A 299 4.22 1.00 -0.06
CA PHE A 299 4.03 -0.24 0.70
C PHE A 299 3.27 -1.29 -0.13
N SER A 300 2.11 -0.90 -0.68
CA SER A 300 1.24 -1.80 -1.46
C SER A 300 1.95 -2.33 -2.70
N LEU A 301 2.76 -1.49 -3.36
CA LEU A 301 3.60 -1.87 -4.50
C LEU A 301 4.51 -3.06 -4.15
N HIS A 302 5.27 -2.96 -3.06
CA HIS A 302 6.22 -4.01 -2.66
C HIS A 302 5.52 -5.24 -2.05
N LEU A 303 4.38 -5.05 -1.38
CA LEU A 303 3.60 -6.15 -0.82
C LEU A 303 3.09 -7.09 -1.93
N LYS A 304 2.61 -6.54 -3.06
CA LYS A 304 2.13 -7.31 -4.21
C LYS A 304 3.23 -8.22 -4.78
N GLU A 305 4.44 -7.69 -4.96
CA GLU A 305 5.58 -8.50 -5.42
C GLU A 305 6.03 -9.52 -4.37
N PHE A 306 6.03 -9.13 -3.09
CA PHE A 306 6.32 -10.04 -1.98
C PHE A 306 5.35 -11.23 -1.89
N HIS A 307 4.10 -11.04 -2.30
CA HIS A 307 3.12 -12.13 -2.37
C HIS A 307 3.45 -13.17 -3.44
N LYS A 308 4.14 -12.78 -4.51
CA LYS A 308 4.54 -13.65 -5.62
C LYS A 308 5.80 -14.47 -5.31
N LEU A 309 6.53 -14.12 -4.25
CA LEU A 309 7.69 -14.88 -3.77
C LEU A 309 7.26 -16.16 -3.05
N ASN A 310 7.97 -17.25 -3.33
CA ASN A 310 7.82 -18.54 -2.64
C ASN A 310 8.25 -18.43 -1.17
#